data_AF-A0A8C5DKC0-F1
#
_entry.id   AF-A0A8C5DKC0-F1
#
_cell.length_a   1.000
_cell.length_b   1.000
_cell.length_c   1.000
_cell.angle_alpha   90.00
_cell.angle_beta   90.00
_cell.angle_gamma   90.00
#
_symmetry.space_group_name_H-M   'P 1'
#
loop_
_entity.id
_entity.type
_entity.pdbx_description
1 polymer ?
#
loop_
_entity_poly.entity_id
_entity_poly.type
_entity_poly.pdbx_seq_one_letter_code
_entity_poly.pdbx_strand_id
1 'polypeptide(L)'
;MPASVKAGSLKDPDVAELFFKEDPEKLFSDLREIGHGSFGAVYFARDVRTNEVVAIKKMSYSGKQSNEKWQDIIKEVKFLQRIRHPNSIEYKGCYLREHTAWVSGMFSCSSLPDDLLP
;
A
#
# COMPACT_ATOMS: atom_id res chain seq x y z
N MET A 1 -10.17 24.91 -19.59
CA MET A 1 -10.40 24.31 -18.25
C MET A 1 -9.36 23.22 -18.06
N PRO A 2 -8.53 23.23 -17.00
CA PRO A 2 -7.62 22.10 -16.77
C PRO A 2 -8.46 20.87 -16.45
N ALA A 3 -8.16 19.76 -17.13
CA ALA A 3 -8.84 18.49 -16.91
C ALA A 3 -8.65 18.09 -15.44
N SER A 4 -9.76 18.01 -14.69
CA SER A 4 -9.73 17.51 -13.31
C SER A 4 -9.30 16.04 -13.38
N VAL A 5 -8.05 15.76 -13.00
CA VAL A 5 -7.52 14.40 -12.93
C VAL A 5 -8.34 13.66 -11.89
N LYS A 6 -9.08 12.63 -12.31
CA LYS A 6 -9.92 11.83 -11.41
C LYS A 6 -9.04 11.01 -10.46
N ALA A 7 -9.46 10.85 -9.21
CA ALA A 7 -8.81 9.94 -8.25
C ALA A 7 -8.61 8.54 -8.84
N GLY A 8 -7.42 7.96 -8.67
CA GLY A 8 -7.03 6.67 -9.28
C GLY A 8 -6.63 6.75 -10.76
N SER A 9 -6.59 7.93 -11.37
CA SER A 9 -6.17 8.09 -12.78
C SER A 9 -4.65 7.98 -12.94
N LEU A 10 -4.19 6.87 -13.52
CA LEU A 10 -2.79 6.64 -13.89
C LEU A 10 -2.39 7.19 -15.27
N LYS A 11 -3.03 8.29 -15.71
CA LYS A 11 -2.70 8.93 -17.00
C LYS A 11 -1.35 9.66 -16.97
N ASP A 12 -0.95 10.08 -15.78
CA ASP A 12 0.35 10.69 -15.54
C ASP A 12 1.40 9.56 -15.41
N PRO A 13 2.44 9.54 -16.26
CA PRO A 13 3.45 8.48 -16.24
C PRO A 13 4.20 8.43 -14.90
N ASP A 14 4.52 9.59 -14.30
CA ASP A 14 5.21 9.66 -13.01
C ASP A 14 4.38 9.05 -11.87
N VAL A 15 3.04 9.11 -11.98
CA VAL A 15 2.14 8.47 -11.02
C VAL A 15 1.97 6.98 -11.35
N ALA A 16 1.85 6.63 -12.64
CA ALA A 16 1.70 5.25 -13.07
C ALA A 16 2.90 4.37 -12.69
N GLU A 17 4.11 4.92 -12.72
CA GLU A 17 5.33 4.20 -12.33
C GLU A 17 5.42 3.88 -10.83
N LEU A 18 4.60 4.52 -9.99
CA LEU A 18 4.55 4.22 -8.55
C LEU A 18 3.81 2.92 -8.23
N PHE A 19 2.94 2.46 -9.13
CA PHE A 19 2.05 1.33 -8.91
C PHE A 19 2.37 0.16 -9.84
N PHE A 20 2.51 -1.02 -9.26
CA PHE A 20 2.61 -2.26 -10.01
C PHE A 20 1.27 -2.61 -10.66
N LYS A 21 1.35 -3.21 -11.85
CA LYS A 21 0.17 -3.62 -12.65
C LYS A 21 -0.42 -4.96 -12.23
N GLU A 22 0.26 -5.70 -11.35
CA GLU A 22 -0.19 -7.00 -10.86
C GLU A 22 -1.37 -6.86 -9.89
N ASP A 23 -2.20 -7.89 -9.85
CA ASP A 23 -3.41 -7.90 -9.03
C ASP A 23 -3.06 -8.30 -7.58
N PRO A 24 -3.18 -7.40 -6.59
CA PRO A 24 -2.71 -7.68 -5.23
C PRO A 24 -3.46 -8.82 -4.54
N GLU A 25 -4.72 -9.07 -4.92
CA GLU A 25 -5.53 -10.18 -4.40
C GLU A 25 -5.01 -11.56 -4.83
N LYS A 26 -4.20 -11.63 -5.90
CA LYS A 26 -3.54 -12.86 -6.33
C LYS A 26 -2.11 -12.99 -5.81
N LEU A 27 -1.49 -11.87 -5.43
CA LEU A 27 -0.13 -11.81 -4.93
C LEU A 27 -0.04 -12.08 -3.43
N PHE A 28 -1.06 -11.66 -2.68
CA PHE A 28 -1.06 -11.75 -1.24
C PHE A 28 -2.18 -12.65 -0.75
N SER A 29 -1.84 -13.56 0.16
CA SER A 29 -2.74 -14.51 0.82
C SER A 29 -2.75 -14.29 2.32
N ASP A 30 -3.67 -14.94 3.03
CA ASP A 30 -3.78 -14.88 4.50
C ASP A 30 -3.91 -13.46 5.06
N LEU A 31 -4.70 -12.62 4.39
CA LEU A 31 -4.92 -11.24 4.84
C LEU A 31 -5.64 -11.20 6.18
N ARG A 32 -4.90 -10.86 7.24
CA ARG A 32 -5.42 -10.69 8.61
C ARG A 32 -5.21 -9.25 9.05
N GLU A 33 -6.27 -8.56 9.43
CA GLU A 33 -6.14 -7.20 9.93
C GLU A 33 -5.35 -7.20 11.24
N ILE A 34 -4.33 -6.36 11.33
CA ILE A 34 -3.48 -6.21 12.52
C ILE A 34 -3.53 -4.80 13.11
N GLY A 35 -4.13 -3.84 12.39
CA GLY A 35 -4.29 -2.49 12.88
C GLY A 35 -5.12 -1.63 11.94
N HIS A 36 -5.73 -0.59 12.49
CA HIS A 36 -6.54 0.37 11.75
C HIS A 36 -6.18 1.79 12.15
N GLY A 37 -6.15 2.70 11.18
CA GLY A 37 -5.90 4.13 11.40
C GLY A 37 -6.66 5.00 10.41
N SER A 38 -6.41 6.30 10.46
CA SER A 38 -7.19 7.31 9.71
C SER A 38 -7.19 7.12 8.18
N PHE A 39 -6.12 6.54 7.63
CA PHE A 39 -5.95 6.31 6.18
C PHE A 39 -6.41 4.92 5.73
N GLY A 40 -6.79 4.03 6.67
CA GLY A 40 -7.24 2.68 6.39
C GLY A 40 -6.63 1.64 7.35
N ALA A 41 -6.64 0.38 6.92
CA ALA A 41 -6.22 -0.75 7.74
C ALA A 41 -4.90 -1.36 7.23
N VAL A 42 -4.10 -1.86 8.18
CA VAL A 42 -2.89 -2.64 7.94
C VAL A 42 -3.22 -4.10 8.16
N TYR A 43 -2.85 -4.92 7.20
CA TYR A 43 -3.05 -6.35 7.19
C TYR A 43 -1.69 -7.04 7.23
N PHE A 44 -1.59 -8.08 8.04
CA PHE A 44 -0.63 -9.13 7.79
C PHE A 44 -1.05 -9.92 6.55
N ALA A 45 -0.10 -10.28 5.70
CA ALA A 45 -0.32 -11.18 4.58
C ALA A 45 0.96 -11.97 4.25
N ARG A 46 0.83 -13.00 3.42
CA ARG A 46 1.95 -13.75 2.84
C ARG A 46 2.01 -13.52 1.33
N ASP A 47 3.17 -13.13 0.84
CA ASP A 47 3.45 -13.07 -0.60
C ASP A 47 3.54 -14.50 -1.15
N VAL A 48 2.67 -14.86 -2.09
CA VAL A 48 2.59 -16.22 -2.62
C VAL A 48 3.79 -16.59 -3.51
N ARG A 49 4.52 -15.60 -4.03
CA ARG A 49 5.67 -15.81 -4.92
C ARG A 49 6.94 -16.08 -4.14
N THR A 50 7.15 -15.33 -3.06
CA THR A 50 8.37 -15.43 -2.24
C THR A 50 8.17 -16.24 -0.96
N ASN A 51 6.91 -16.52 -0.57
CA ASN A 51 6.53 -17.06 0.74
C ASN A 51 6.93 -16.15 1.92
N GLU A 52 7.26 -14.89 1.67
CA GLU A 52 7.60 -13.93 2.71
C GLU A 52 6.37 -13.35 3.38
N VAL A 53 6.50 -13.06 4.67
CA VAL A 53 5.51 -12.35 5.47
C VAL A 53 5.63 -10.84 5.23
N VAL A 54 4.52 -10.19 4.88
CA VAL A 54 4.48 -8.77 4.50
C VAL A 54 3.32 -8.04 5.16
N ALA A 55 3.53 -6.76 5.44
CA ALA A 55 2.51 -5.83 5.90
C ALA A 55 1.88 -5.14 4.69
N ILE A 56 0.55 -5.21 4.58
CA ILE A 56 -0.23 -4.59 3.52
C ILE A 56 -1.09 -3.48 4.12
N LYS A 57 -0.76 -2.22 3.84
CA LYS A 57 -1.59 -1.07 4.18
C LYS A 57 -2.59 -0.79 3.06
N LYS A 58 -3.88 -1.02 3.32
CA LYS A 58 -4.97 -0.71 2.37
C LYS A 58 -5.54 0.67 2.66
N MET A 59 -5.50 1.54 1.66
CA MET A 59 -5.97 2.92 1.74
C MET A 59 -7.06 3.17 0.71
N SER A 60 -8.30 3.36 1.16
CA SER A 60 -9.42 3.65 0.25
C SER A 60 -9.46 5.12 -0.11
N TYR A 61 -9.55 5.42 -1.40
CA TYR A 61 -9.74 6.78 -1.94
C TYR A 61 -11.14 6.96 -2.55
N SER A 62 -12.14 6.23 -2.05
CA SER A 62 -13.54 6.42 -2.45
C SER A 62 -14.25 7.54 -1.66
N GLY A 63 -15.37 8.02 -2.20
CA GLY A 63 -16.26 8.99 -1.55
C GLY A 63 -16.02 10.46 -1.93
N LYS A 64 -16.55 11.36 -1.10
CA LYS A 64 -16.56 12.82 -1.36
C LYS A 64 -15.16 13.46 -1.41
N GLN A 65 -14.18 12.88 -0.71
CA GLN A 65 -12.80 13.38 -0.62
C GLN A 65 -11.81 12.51 -1.42
N SER A 66 -12.28 11.85 -2.47
CA SER A 66 -11.47 10.90 -3.26
C SER A 66 -10.19 11.52 -3.81
N ASN A 67 -10.25 12.75 -4.32
CA ASN A 67 -9.08 13.46 -4.85
C ASN A 67 -8.05 13.81 -3.76
N GLU A 68 -8.49 14.28 -2.60
CA GLU A 68 -7.60 14.61 -1.48
C GLU A 68 -6.88 13.34 -0.98
N LYS A 69 -7.65 12.27 -0.73
CA LYS A 69 -7.12 10.97 -0.32
C LYS A 69 -6.14 10.40 -1.35
N TRP A 70 -6.44 10.55 -2.63
CA TRP A 70 -5.55 10.11 -3.70
C TRP A 70 -4.21 10.85 -3.70
N GLN A 71 -4.24 12.17 -3.51
CA GLN A 71 -3.01 12.96 -3.40
C GLN A 71 -2.18 12.57 -2.18
N ASP A 72 -2.82 12.29 -1.04
CA ASP A 72 -2.12 11.85 0.17
C ASP A 72 -1.50 10.45 -0.01
N ILE A 73 -2.19 9.52 -0.67
CA ILE A 73 -1.64 8.21 -1.03
C ILE A 73 -0.40 8.37 -1.92
N ILE A 74 -0.45 9.21 -2.96
CA ILE A 74 0.71 9.44 -3.85
C ILE A 74 1.89 9.99 -3.05
N LYS A 75 1.67 10.96 -2.17
CA LYS A 75 2.72 11.53 -1.32
C LYS A 75 3.33 10.47 -0.42
N GLU A 76 2.51 9.63 0.20
CA GLU A 76 2.99 8.57 1.10
C GLU A 76 3.80 7.52 0.34
N VAL A 77 3.34 7.06 -0.83
CA VAL A 77 4.10 6.11 -1.67
C VAL A 77 5.43 6.72 -2.11
N LYS A 78 5.45 7.97 -2.58
CA LYS A 78 6.70 8.66 -2.96
C LYS A 78 7.65 8.82 -1.78
N PHE A 79 7.12 9.06 -0.58
CA PHE A 79 7.91 9.16 0.64
C PHE A 79 8.52 7.80 1.02
N LEU A 80 7.73 6.74 1.04
CA LEU A 80 8.18 5.39 1.35
C LEU A 80 9.21 4.86 0.35
N GLN A 81 9.08 5.16 -0.94
CA GLN A 81 10.08 4.81 -1.95
C GLN A 81 11.45 5.44 -1.70
N ARG A 82 11.49 6.62 -1.06
CA ARG A 82 12.73 7.34 -0.75
C ARG A 82 13.36 6.89 0.57
N ILE A 83 12.58 6.30 1.47
CA ILE A 83 13.09 5.78 2.74
C ILE A 83 13.73 4.41 2.49
N ARG A 84 15.06 4.38 2.61
CA ARG A 84 15.85 3.16 2.66
C ARG A 84 16.84 3.27 3.81
N HIS A 85 16.45 2.72 4.95
CA HIS A 85 17.30 2.69 6.13
C HIS A 85 17.16 1.32 6.80
N PRO A 86 18.25 0.70 7.30
CA PRO A 86 18.23 -0.65 7.88
C PRO A 86 17.28 -0.82 9.08
N ASN A 87 16.84 0.27 9.71
CA ASN A 87 15.89 0.26 10.83
C ASN A 87 14.48 0.76 10.46
N SER A 88 14.20 0.94 9.17
CA SER A 88 12.89 1.39 8.68
C SER A 88 12.18 0.28 7.91
N ILE A 89 10.85 0.35 7.87
CA ILE A 89 10.01 -0.55 7.08
C ILE A 89 10.50 -0.53 5.62
N GLU A 90 10.89 -1.70 5.10
CA GLU A 90 11.29 -1.82 3.71
C GLU A 90 10.04 -1.78 2.82
N TYR A 91 9.94 -0.75 1.98
CA TYR A 91 8.90 -0.65 0.95
C TYR A 91 9.15 -1.70 -0.14
N LYS A 92 8.18 -2.61 -0.33
CA LYS A 92 8.23 -3.65 -1.37
C LYS A 92 7.50 -3.22 -2.63
N GLY A 93 6.38 -2.51 -2.49
CA GLY A 93 5.62 -2.05 -3.64
C GLY A 93 4.27 -1.44 -3.31
N CYS A 94 3.61 -0.88 -4.32
CA CYS A 94 2.25 -0.37 -4.22
C CYS A 94 1.42 -0.89 -5.38
N TYR A 95 0.17 -1.23 -5.12
CA TYR A 95 -0.75 -1.83 -6.09
C TYR A 95 -2.09 -1.10 -6.00
N LEU A 96 -2.83 -1.08 -7.11
CA LEU A 96 -4.18 -0.51 -7.13
C LEU A 96 -5.20 -1.58 -7.42
N ARG A 97 -6.27 -1.57 -6.63
CA ARG A 97 -7.44 -2.40 -6.85
C ARG A 97 -8.69 -1.57 -6.63
N GLU A 98 -9.46 -1.40 -7.70
CA GLU A 98 -10.68 -0.58 -7.73
C GLU A 98 -10.46 0.87 -7.24
N HIS A 99 -10.90 1.17 -6.01
CA HIS A 99 -10.74 2.47 -5.35
C HIS A 99 -9.88 2.35 -4.07
N THR A 100 -8.96 1.39 -4.04
CA THR A 100 -8.11 1.08 -2.89
C THR A 100 -6.66 0.91 -3.34
N ALA A 101 -5.75 1.63 -2.69
CA ALA A 101 -4.32 1.45 -2.85
C ALA A 101 -3.78 0.49 -1.78
N TRP A 102 -2.92 -0.43 -2.18
CA TRP A 102 -2.32 -1.46 -1.34
C TRP A 102 -0.82 -1.23 -1.33
N VAL A 103 -0.30 -0.73 -0.20
CA VAL A 103 1.14 -0.56 -0.02
C VAL A 103 1.68 -1.78 0.72
N SER A 104 2.59 -2.51 0.08
CA SER A 104 3.29 -3.66 0.64
C SER A 104 4.64 -3.24 1.20
N GLY A 105 4.94 -3.69 2.41
CA GLY A 105 6.23 -3.52 3.06
C GLY A 105 6.60 -4.66 3.99
N MET A 106 7.87 -4.72 4.40
CA MET A 106 8.36 -5.79 5.29
C MET A 106 8.04 -5.48 6.75
N PHE A 107 7.61 -6.51 7.49
CA PHE A 107 7.52 -6.39 8.94
C PHE A 107 8.92 -6.33 9.55
N SER A 108 9.16 -5.30 10.36
CA SER A 108 10.30 -5.30 11.28
C SER A 108 9.93 -6.13 12.51
N CYS A 109 10.89 -6.88 13.08
CA CYS A 109 10.68 -7.77 14.22
C CYS A 109 10.00 -7.08 15.43
N SER A 110 10.20 -5.76 15.59
CA SER A 110 9.59 -4.94 16.62
C SER A 110 8.11 -4.57 16.40
N SER A 111 7.56 -4.83 15.21
CA SER A 111 6.22 -4.38 14.79
C SER A 111 5.21 -5.52 14.65
N LEU A 112 5.67 -6.77 14.74
CA LEU A 112 4.80 -7.94 14.68
C LEU A 112 4.13 -8.15 16.04
N PRO A 113 2.81 -8.35 16.10
CA PRO A 113 2.20 -8.85 17.33
C PRO A 113 2.78 -10.22 17.66
N ASP A 114 3.01 -10.48 18.94
CA ASP A 114 3.64 -11.71 19.47
C ASP A 114 2.95 -13.00 18.97
N ASP A 115 1.63 -12.94 18.77
CA ASP A 115 0.78 -14.00 18.21
C ASP A 115 1.13 -14.43 16.76
N LEU A 116 1.97 -13.67 16.08
CA LEU A 116 2.39 -13.90 14.69
C LEU A 116 3.89 -14.18 14.54
N LEU A 117 4.64 -14.27 15.64
CA LEU A 117 6.01 -14.78 15.63
C LEU A 117 5.99 -16.33 15.58
N PRO A 118 6.82 -16.96 14.73
CA PRO A 118 6.92 -18.42 14.67
C PRO A 118 7.59 -19.03 15.92
#